data_AF-A0A8S3SC86-F1
#
_entry.id   AF-A0A8S3SC86-F1
#
_cell.length_a   1.000
_cell.length_b   1.000
_cell.length_c   1.000
_cell.angle_alpha   90.00
_cell.angle_beta   90.00
_cell.angle_gamma   90.00
#
_symmetry.space_group_name_H-M   'P 1'
#
loop_
_entity.id
_entity.type
_entity.pdbx_description
1 polymer ?
#
loop_
_entity_poly.entity_id
_entity_poly.type
_entity_poly.pdbx_seq_one_letter_code
_entity_poly.pdbx_strand_id
1 'polypeptide(L)'
;MSQNQLNKQIHRLESSQTSFPFDYMPVILSDSKARFLQNEVNSRTERKIQWWFKSGASANDQLQYLKDNLELKLQIHPKILLYVWLGTCDLTTKNGKFISLKSRDNSNVNQLTQIFKEIHAFISDFPTVKLAFLELPYYSIFHWNAYKNHANPGPFKNDDHLLIEQIDAVNSFIRETNMLLRKYSPKFNCDIQNCRKSSGSINKVSKDFEMMNGQGIPVYFRICICFIAPLLLLTIFISGMVSYKAPTHGDYQYPNAAIAFGFILSLLPLIPIPVFAIRSIKNAPGHTFKEDTQEEWRNVFYVCAAFNVLGILVYGCFSRGEIQNWAKDEEIVIEKQNDKTETKL
;
A
#
# COMPACT_ATOMS: atom_id res chain seq x y z
N MET A 1 10.03 -2.09 -6.03
CA MET A 1 8.59 -1.97 -6.30
C MET A 1 8.23 -3.09 -7.27
N SER A 2 7.43 -4.06 -6.85
CA SER A 2 7.13 -5.22 -7.71
C SER A 2 6.20 -4.80 -8.85
N GLN A 3 6.34 -5.45 -10.00
CA GLN A 3 5.59 -5.13 -11.23
C GLN A 3 4.07 -5.17 -11.01
N ASN A 4 3.61 -6.07 -10.14
CA ASN A 4 2.21 -6.19 -9.76
C ASN A 4 1.71 -5.02 -8.90
N GLN A 5 2.56 -4.44 -8.03
CA GLN A 5 2.20 -3.25 -7.26
C GLN A 5 2.13 -2.00 -8.15
N LEU A 6 3.00 -1.92 -9.16
CA LEU A 6 2.97 -0.87 -10.17
C LEU A 6 1.70 -0.94 -11.02
N ASN A 7 1.35 -2.13 -11.51
CA ASN A 7 0.12 -2.32 -12.29
C ASN A 7 -1.15 -2.03 -11.47
N LYS A 8 -1.15 -2.37 -10.17
CA LYS A 8 -2.27 -2.07 -9.28
C LYS A 8 -2.40 -0.58 -8.94
N GLN A 9 -1.28 0.15 -8.91
CA GLN A 9 -1.30 1.62 -8.78
C GLN A 9 -1.74 2.29 -10.09
N ILE A 10 -1.30 1.80 -11.25
CA ILE A 10 -1.74 2.27 -12.57
C ILE A 10 -3.26 2.12 -12.70
N HIS A 11 -3.81 0.94 -12.39
CA HIS A 11 -5.26 0.71 -12.43
C HIS A 11 -6.05 1.58 -11.44
N ARG A 12 -5.47 1.95 -10.29
CA ARG A 12 -6.09 2.91 -9.35
C ARG A 12 -6.06 4.35 -9.85
N LEU A 13 -4.99 4.75 -10.53
CA LEU A 13 -4.90 6.07 -11.18
C LEU A 13 -5.89 6.18 -12.34
N GLU A 14 -6.18 5.07 -13.02
CA GLU A 14 -7.24 4.97 -14.03
C GLU A 14 -8.65 5.05 -13.42
N SER A 15 -8.90 4.39 -12.29
CA SER A 15 -10.23 4.39 -11.65
C SER A 15 -10.57 5.67 -10.86
N SER A 16 -9.56 6.44 -10.46
CA SER A 16 -9.70 7.71 -9.74
C SER A 16 -9.80 8.93 -10.66
N GLN A 17 -9.93 8.72 -11.99
CA GLN A 17 -10.22 9.79 -12.93
C GLN A 17 -11.59 10.42 -12.64
N THR A 18 -11.60 11.43 -11.77
CA THR A 18 -12.46 12.60 -11.96
C THR A 18 -12.26 13.04 -13.40
N SER A 19 -13.28 12.82 -14.25
CA SER A 19 -13.36 13.18 -15.67
C SER A 19 -12.34 14.25 -16.07
N PHE A 20 -11.15 13.84 -16.50
CA PHE A 20 -10.18 14.77 -17.07
C PHE A 20 -10.82 15.33 -18.34
N PRO A 21 -10.86 16.66 -18.55
CA PRO A 21 -11.56 17.22 -19.69
C PRO A 21 -10.94 16.65 -20.96
N PHE A 22 -11.73 15.94 -21.76
CA PHE A 22 -11.28 15.22 -22.96
C PHE A 22 -10.62 16.13 -24.02
N ASP A 23 -10.64 17.44 -23.80
CA ASP A 23 -10.35 18.50 -24.75
C ASP A 23 -8.93 19.11 -24.62
N TYR A 24 -8.14 18.74 -23.60
CA TYR A 24 -6.80 19.30 -23.39
C TYR A 24 -5.70 18.29 -23.76
N MET A 25 -4.70 18.73 -24.52
CA MET A 25 -3.50 17.96 -24.82
C MET A 25 -2.56 17.94 -23.60
N PRO A 26 -2.27 16.78 -22.99
CA PRO A 26 -1.32 16.69 -21.89
C PRO A 26 0.11 16.85 -22.40
N VAL A 27 0.81 17.83 -21.85
CA VAL A 27 2.20 18.16 -22.18
C VAL A 27 3.03 18.11 -20.91
N ILE A 28 4.19 17.45 -20.94
CA ILE A 28 5.17 17.48 -19.87
C ILE A 28 6.40 18.26 -20.36
N LEU A 29 6.66 19.41 -19.75
CA LEU A 29 7.91 20.15 -19.89
C LEU A 29 8.90 19.64 -18.85
N SER A 30 10.00 19.05 -19.29
CA SER A 30 10.98 18.46 -18.37
C SER A 30 12.42 18.61 -18.83
N ASP A 31 13.34 18.41 -17.89
CA ASP A 31 14.77 18.29 -18.15
C ASP A 31 15.14 16.97 -18.86
N SER A 32 16.45 16.77 -19.08
CA SER A 32 16.99 15.60 -19.79
C SER A 32 16.64 14.23 -19.19
N LYS A 33 16.24 14.14 -17.91
CA LYS A 33 15.87 12.86 -17.28
C LYS A 33 14.53 12.34 -17.79
N ALA A 34 13.62 13.20 -18.23
CA ALA A 34 12.35 12.76 -18.80
C ALA A 34 12.50 11.93 -20.07
N ARG A 35 13.62 12.06 -20.80
CA ARG A 35 13.87 11.23 -22.00
C ARG A 35 13.82 9.73 -21.68
N PHE A 36 14.32 9.33 -20.50
CA PHE A 36 14.27 7.93 -20.07
C PHE A 36 12.85 7.52 -19.66
N LEU A 37 12.09 8.43 -19.04
CA LEU A 37 10.73 8.17 -18.61
C LEU A 37 9.71 8.16 -19.74
N GLN A 38 9.95 8.93 -20.80
CA GLN A 38 9.08 8.98 -21.98
C GLN A 38 8.85 7.58 -22.56
N ASN A 39 9.90 6.76 -22.68
CA ASN A 39 9.79 5.42 -23.24
C ASN A 39 8.96 4.47 -22.34
N GLU A 40 9.14 4.58 -21.03
CA GLU A 40 8.40 3.77 -20.05
C GLU A 40 6.94 4.20 -19.92
N VAL A 41 6.66 5.50 -20.00
CA VAL A 41 5.30 6.03 -19.85
C VAL A 41 4.50 5.78 -21.12
N ASN A 42 5.06 6.08 -22.30
CA ASN A 42 4.35 5.92 -23.57
C ASN A 42 3.97 4.46 -23.88
N SER A 43 4.69 3.48 -23.32
CA SER A 43 4.34 2.06 -23.46
C SER A 43 3.19 1.61 -22.55
N ARG A 44 2.82 2.42 -21.55
CA ARG A 44 1.85 2.06 -20.50
C ARG A 44 0.61 2.94 -20.46
N THR A 45 0.61 4.08 -21.14
CA THR A 45 -0.53 5.01 -21.14
C THR A 45 -1.33 4.93 -22.44
N GLU A 46 -2.65 4.76 -22.33
CA GLU A 46 -3.57 4.76 -23.48
C GLU A 46 -3.61 6.11 -24.22
N ARG A 47 -3.36 7.22 -23.50
CA ARG A 47 -3.27 8.57 -24.07
C ARG A 47 -1.84 8.96 -24.40
N LYS A 48 -1.65 9.52 -25.59
CA LYS A 48 -0.38 10.08 -26.05
C LYS A 48 -0.05 11.36 -25.27
N ILE A 49 0.98 11.30 -24.42
CA ILE A 49 1.55 12.47 -23.74
C ILE A 49 2.60 13.11 -24.64
N GLN A 50 2.56 14.43 -24.79
CA GLN A 50 3.59 15.19 -25.49
C GLN A 50 4.70 15.57 -24.51
N TRP A 51 5.94 15.26 -24.86
CA TRP A 51 7.10 15.52 -24.02
C TRP A 51 7.94 16.63 -24.63
N TRP A 52 8.08 17.73 -23.90
CA TRP A 52 8.86 18.89 -24.31
C TRP A 52 10.13 18.91 -23.47
N PHE A 53 11.27 18.69 -24.12
CA PHE A 53 12.56 18.73 -23.46
C PHE A 53 13.69 18.98 -24.46
N LYS A 54 14.76 19.61 -23.99
CA LYS A 54 16.05 19.71 -24.67
C LYS A 54 17.10 18.91 -23.88
N SER A 55 17.81 18.00 -24.55
CA SER A 55 18.81 17.15 -23.89
C SER A 55 19.96 18.02 -23.35
N GLY A 56 20.35 17.80 -22.09
CA GLY A 56 21.41 18.57 -21.42
C GLY A 56 21.05 20.02 -21.06
N ALA A 57 19.79 20.43 -21.25
CA ALA A 57 19.33 21.78 -20.95
C ALA A 57 19.06 21.99 -19.46
N SER A 58 19.46 23.15 -18.94
CA SER A 58 19.13 23.61 -17.59
C SER A 58 17.65 24.01 -17.48
N ALA A 59 17.14 24.20 -16.25
CA ALA A 59 15.79 24.72 -16.06
C ALA A 59 15.57 26.07 -16.78
N ASN A 60 16.61 26.93 -16.87
CA ASN A 60 16.54 28.21 -17.55
C ASN A 60 16.43 28.06 -19.08
N ASP A 61 17.20 27.13 -19.66
CA ASP A 61 17.10 26.82 -21.09
C ASP A 61 15.70 26.30 -21.47
N GLN A 62 15.05 25.58 -20.55
CA GLN A 62 13.69 25.06 -20.73
C GLN A 62 12.63 26.15 -20.61
N LEU A 63 12.84 27.14 -19.72
CA LEU A 63 12.02 28.35 -19.68
C LEU A 63 12.12 29.12 -21.01
N GLN A 64 13.32 29.30 -21.56
CA GLN A 64 13.48 29.96 -22.85
C GLN A 64 12.84 29.15 -23.98
N TYR A 65 13.05 27.84 -24.01
CA TYR A 65 12.40 26.95 -24.96
C TYR A 65 10.87 27.06 -24.90
N LEU A 66 10.28 27.12 -23.70
CA LEU A 66 8.86 27.32 -23.52
C LEU A 66 8.40 28.65 -24.12
N LYS A 67 9.11 29.76 -23.83
CA LYS A 67 8.79 31.09 -24.38
C LYS A 67 8.82 31.11 -25.90
N ASP A 68 9.85 30.51 -26.50
CA ASP A 68 10.06 30.54 -27.95
C ASP A 68 9.06 29.66 -28.73
N ASN A 69 8.53 28.60 -28.11
CA ASN A 69 7.76 27.57 -28.82
C ASN A 69 6.28 27.51 -28.45
N LEU A 70 5.85 28.08 -27.31
CA LEU A 70 4.49 27.91 -26.81
C LEU A 70 3.43 28.38 -27.82
N GLU A 71 3.61 29.55 -28.43
CA GLU A 71 2.66 30.11 -29.40
C GLU A 71 2.48 29.21 -30.62
N LEU A 72 3.59 28.72 -31.19
CA LEU A 72 3.57 27.77 -32.31
C LEU A 72 2.89 26.46 -31.92
N LYS A 73 3.09 25.98 -30.69
CA LYS A 73 2.45 24.76 -30.19
C LYS A 73 0.96 24.95 -29.96
N LEU A 74 0.53 26.14 -29.56
CA LEU A 74 -0.89 26.49 -29.39
C LEU A 74 -1.65 26.52 -30.72
N GLN A 75 -0.98 26.87 -31.83
CA GLN A 75 -1.58 26.78 -33.18
C GLN A 75 -1.92 25.33 -33.57
N ILE A 76 -1.11 24.36 -33.13
CA ILE A 76 -1.33 22.93 -33.39
C ILE A 76 -2.34 22.34 -32.39
N HIS A 77 -2.20 22.72 -31.12
CA HIS A 77 -3.03 22.23 -30.02
C HIS A 77 -3.61 23.42 -29.25
N PRO A 78 -4.86 23.84 -29.54
CA PRO A 78 -5.42 25.08 -29.01
C PRO A 78 -5.65 25.08 -27.49
N LYS A 79 -5.74 23.89 -26.87
CA LYS A 79 -5.91 23.70 -25.42
C LYS A 79 -4.85 22.75 -24.89
N ILE A 80 -4.02 23.24 -23.98
CA ILE A 80 -2.87 22.50 -23.44
C ILE A 80 -2.98 22.37 -21.92
N LEU A 81 -2.75 21.16 -21.41
CA LEU A 81 -2.54 20.91 -19.99
C LEU A 81 -1.04 20.72 -19.77
N LEU A 82 -0.37 21.77 -19.31
CA LEU A 82 1.07 21.85 -19.17
C LEU A 82 1.50 21.43 -17.76
N TYR A 83 2.18 20.29 -17.68
CA TYR A 83 2.87 19.82 -16.49
C TYR A 83 4.34 20.23 -16.55
N VAL A 84 4.80 20.98 -15.56
CA VAL A 84 6.19 21.43 -15.49
C VAL A 84 6.93 20.58 -14.45
N TRP A 85 7.97 19.89 -14.92
CA TRP A 85 8.81 19.00 -14.12
C TRP A 85 10.29 19.31 -14.35
N LEU A 86 10.78 20.35 -13.69
CA LEU A 86 12.13 20.88 -13.84
C LEU A 86 12.86 20.89 -12.50
N GLY A 87 14.19 20.83 -12.52
CA GLY A 87 15.04 21.00 -11.33
C GLY A 87 15.77 19.76 -10.86
N THR A 88 15.50 18.57 -11.42
CA THR A 88 16.20 17.34 -10.98
C THR A 88 17.67 17.31 -11.38
N CYS A 89 18.05 18.08 -12.41
CA CYS A 89 19.42 18.23 -12.87
C CYS A 89 20.11 19.47 -12.31
N ASP A 90 19.36 20.41 -11.72
CA ASP A 90 19.90 21.69 -11.28
C ASP A 90 20.44 21.66 -9.84
N LEU A 91 19.97 20.73 -9.00
CA LEU A 91 20.45 20.56 -7.62
C LEU A 91 21.77 19.76 -7.54
N THR A 92 22.08 18.97 -8.56
CA THR A 92 23.28 18.10 -8.57
C THR A 92 24.05 18.21 -9.87
N THR A 93 25.38 18.26 -9.77
CA THR A 93 26.29 18.28 -10.92
C THR A 93 26.77 16.87 -11.25
N LYS A 94 26.92 16.57 -12.54
CA LYS A 94 27.44 15.28 -13.03
C LYS A 94 28.95 15.40 -13.28
N ASN A 95 29.74 14.59 -12.58
CA ASN A 95 31.19 14.46 -12.76
C ASN A 95 31.50 13.09 -13.37
N GLY A 96 31.52 13.01 -14.71
CA GLY A 96 31.65 11.75 -15.43
C GLY A 96 30.46 10.83 -15.18
N LYS A 97 30.69 9.67 -14.54
CA LYS A 97 29.61 8.72 -14.16
C LYS A 97 28.99 8.99 -12.79
N PHE A 98 29.59 9.89 -12.00
CA PHE A 98 29.18 10.21 -10.65
C PHE A 98 28.40 11.51 -10.59
N ILE A 99 27.68 11.72 -9.49
CA ILE A 99 26.98 12.98 -9.21
C ILE A 99 27.46 13.55 -7.89
N SER A 100 27.43 14.87 -7.75
CA SER A 100 27.71 15.57 -6.50
C SER A 100 26.71 16.70 -6.31
N LEU A 101 26.55 17.16 -5.07
CA LEU A 101 25.71 18.33 -4.80
C LEU A 101 26.30 19.55 -5.52
N LYS A 102 25.46 20.34 -6.20
CA LYS A 102 25.94 21.48 -6.99
C LYS A 102 26.37 22.65 -6.09
N SER A 103 25.56 22.95 -5.08
CA SER A 103 25.90 23.91 -4.04
C SER A 103 25.27 23.51 -2.72
N ARG A 104 25.94 23.83 -1.62
CA ARG A 104 25.48 23.57 -0.25
C ARG A 104 24.54 24.66 0.28
N ASP A 105 24.47 25.80 -0.39
CA ASP A 105 23.57 26.89 -0.04
C ASP A 105 22.24 26.81 -0.81
N ASN A 106 21.28 27.67 -0.42
CA ASN A 106 19.96 27.73 -1.06
C ASN A 106 19.95 28.52 -2.38
N SER A 107 21.11 28.85 -2.96
CA SER A 107 21.19 29.60 -4.22
C SER A 107 20.45 28.91 -5.36
N ASN A 108 20.70 27.60 -5.56
CA ASN A 108 20.02 26.82 -6.60
C ASN A 108 18.51 26.68 -6.34
N VAL A 109 18.10 26.54 -5.07
CA VAL A 109 16.69 26.49 -4.67
C VAL A 109 15.98 27.81 -5.02
N ASN A 110 16.62 28.94 -4.71
CA ASN A 110 16.10 30.27 -5.02
C ASN A 110 16.01 30.49 -6.53
N GLN A 111 17.03 30.07 -7.29
CA GLN A 111 17.01 30.13 -8.75
C GLN A 111 15.87 29.30 -9.35
N LEU A 112 15.68 28.05 -8.90
CA LEU A 112 14.58 27.20 -9.35
C LEU A 112 13.21 27.79 -9.01
N THR A 113 13.07 28.30 -7.79
CA THR A 113 11.84 28.96 -7.34
C THR A 113 11.52 30.18 -8.20
N GLN A 114 12.54 30.98 -8.55
CA GLN A 114 12.39 32.13 -9.44
C GLN A 114 11.98 31.70 -10.85
N ILE A 115 12.58 30.64 -11.40
CA ILE A 115 12.19 30.08 -12.70
C ILE A 115 10.72 29.64 -12.68
N PHE A 116 10.26 28.95 -11.64
CA PHE A 116 8.85 28.56 -11.53
C PHE A 116 7.89 29.76 -11.46
N LYS A 117 8.28 30.84 -10.76
CA LYS A 117 7.51 32.09 -10.76
C LYS A 117 7.44 32.72 -12.15
N GLU A 118 8.55 32.73 -12.88
CA GLU A 118 8.59 33.25 -14.25
C GLU A 118 7.76 32.41 -15.22
N ILE A 119 7.78 31.08 -15.10
CA ILE A 119 6.89 30.20 -15.89
C ILE A 119 5.44 30.54 -15.57
N HIS A 120 5.08 30.66 -14.29
CA HIS A 120 3.72 30.99 -13.90
C HIS A 120 3.27 32.34 -14.45
N ALA A 121 4.11 33.38 -14.34
CA ALA A 121 3.82 34.71 -14.88
C ALA A 121 3.64 34.66 -16.40
N PHE A 122 4.55 34.00 -17.13
CA PHE A 122 4.46 33.87 -18.58
C PHE A 122 3.20 33.11 -19.03
N ILE A 123 2.86 32.00 -18.38
CA ILE A 123 1.67 31.22 -18.73
C ILE A 123 0.37 31.94 -18.36
N SER A 124 0.40 32.89 -17.42
CA SER A 124 -0.80 33.66 -17.04
C SER A 124 -1.39 34.48 -18.19
N ASP A 125 -0.57 34.83 -19.20
CA ASP A 125 -1.00 35.51 -20.42
C ASP A 125 -1.78 34.58 -21.38
N PHE A 126 -1.77 33.26 -21.15
CA PHE A 126 -2.36 32.25 -22.03
C PHE A 126 -3.51 31.48 -21.34
N PRO A 127 -4.77 31.95 -21.44
CA PRO A 127 -5.90 31.35 -20.71
C PRO A 127 -6.27 29.93 -21.19
N THR A 128 -5.84 29.54 -22.39
CA THR A 128 -6.06 28.20 -22.95
C THR A 128 -5.09 27.16 -22.41
N VAL A 129 -4.06 27.58 -21.66
CA VAL A 129 -3.05 26.70 -21.05
C VAL A 129 -3.37 26.51 -19.57
N LYS A 130 -3.63 25.27 -19.17
CA LYS A 130 -3.76 24.89 -17.75
C LYS A 130 -2.41 24.46 -17.24
N LEU A 131 -1.82 25.20 -16.31
CA LEU A 131 -0.54 24.91 -15.70
C LEU A 131 -0.68 24.05 -14.44
N ALA A 132 0.22 23.10 -14.24
CA ALA A 132 0.45 22.39 -12.99
C ALA A 132 1.95 22.05 -12.82
N PHE A 133 2.48 22.22 -11.61
CA PHE A 133 3.87 21.87 -11.30
C PHE A 133 3.96 20.47 -10.67
N LEU A 134 4.98 19.69 -11.04
CA LEU A 134 5.21 18.35 -10.50
C LEU A 134 6.36 18.37 -9.48
N GLU A 135 6.20 17.63 -8.38
CA GLU A 135 7.22 17.52 -7.33
C GLU A 135 8.51 16.83 -7.83
N LEU A 136 9.64 17.27 -7.27
CA LEU A 136 10.94 16.64 -7.46
C LEU A 136 11.05 15.38 -6.60
N PRO A 137 11.33 14.20 -7.16
CA PRO A 137 11.50 12.98 -6.36
C PRO A 137 12.78 13.06 -5.50
N TYR A 138 12.78 12.46 -4.31
CA TYR A 138 14.04 12.25 -3.60
C TYR A 138 14.91 11.22 -4.31
N TYR A 139 16.18 11.57 -4.45
CA TYR A 139 17.23 10.66 -4.90
C TYR A 139 18.45 10.80 -3.99
N SER A 140 19.35 9.83 -4.04
CA SER A 140 20.52 9.77 -3.17
C SER A 140 21.79 9.73 -4.03
N ILE A 141 22.65 10.70 -3.80
CA ILE A 141 24.01 10.83 -4.30
C ILE A 141 24.84 9.65 -3.79
N PHE A 142 24.74 9.32 -2.50
CA PHE A 142 25.45 8.18 -1.91
C PHE A 142 25.12 6.88 -2.64
N HIS A 143 23.83 6.53 -2.74
CA HIS A 143 23.40 5.28 -3.37
C HIS A 143 23.73 5.24 -4.86
N TRP A 144 23.59 6.36 -5.57
CA TRP A 144 23.96 6.44 -6.99
C TRP A 144 25.46 6.22 -7.19
N ASN A 145 26.30 6.92 -6.44
CA ASN A 145 27.75 6.83 -6.57
C ASN A 145 28.26 5.45 -6.15
N ALA A 146 27.69 4.85 -5.10
CA ALA A 146 27.97 3.47 -4.71
C ALA A 146 27.62 2.48 -5.83
N TYR A 147 26.43 2.61 -6.43
CA TYR A 147 26.02 1.78 -7.57
C TYR A 147 26.93 1.94 -8.80
N LYS A 148 27.53 3.12 -9.00
CA LYS A 148 28.51 3.39 -10.08
C LYS A 148 29.96 3.02 -9.72
N ASN A 149 30.16 2.31 -8.61
CA ASN A 149 31.46 1.87 -8.09
C ASN A 149 32.40 3.04 -7.79
N HIS A 150 31.92 4.05 -7.05
CA HIS A 150 32.78 5.12 -6.55
C HIS A 150 33.74 4.58 -5.48
N ALA A 151 35.01 5.00 -5.52
CA ALA A 151 36.05 4.47 -4.62
C ALA A 151 35.77 4.77 -3.14
N ASN A 152 35.18 5.92 -2.83
CA ASN A 152 34.79 6.30 -1.48
C ASN A 152 33.45 7.06 -1.48
N PRO A 153 32.29 6.39 -1.37
CA PRO A 153 30.99 7.05 -1.40
C PRO A 153 30.56 7.65 -0.05
N GLY A 154 31.20 7.28 1.06
CA GLY A 154 30.78 7.64 2.42
C GLY A 154 30.47 9.13 2.66
N PRO A 155 31.31 10.08 2.19
CA PRO A 155 31.06 11.52 2.38
C PRO A 155 29.75 12.04 1.79
N PHE A 156 29.23 11.42 0.72
CA PHE A 156 27.99 11.85 0.06
C PHE A 156 26.73 11.61 0.90
N LYS A 157 26.82 10.86 2.00
CA LYS A 157 25.69 10.67 2.92
C LYS A 157 25.30 11.99 3.60
N ASN A 158 26.26 12.85 3.90
CA ASN A 158 25.98 14.19 4.46
C ASN A 158 25.38 15.11 3.39
N ASP A 159 25.87 15.02 2.15
CA ASP A 159 25.33 15.77 1.02
C ASP A 159 23.88 15.34 0.69
N ASP A 160 23.52 14.08 0.92
CA ASP A 160 22.14 13.59 0.77
C ASP A 160 21.17 14.25 1.76
N HIS A 161 21.58 14.52 2.99
CA HIS A 161 20.74 15.24 3.96
C HIS A 161 20.42 16.65 3.46
N LEU A 162 21.44 17.38 3.00
CA LEU A 162 21.27 18.72 2.41
C LEU A 162 20.44 18.68 1.12
N LEU A 163 20.65 17.68 0.26
CA LEU A 163 19.87 17.51 -0.96
C LEU A 163 18.38 17.31 -0.65
N ILE A 164 18.05 16.51 0.36
CA ILE A 164 16.66 16.29 0.79
C ILE A 164 16.03 17.60 1.28
N GLU A 165 16.75 18.37 2.11
CA GLU A 165 16.28 19.68 2.58
C GLU A 165 16.03 20.66 1.43
N GLN A 166 16.93 20.72 0.44
CA GLN A 166 16.77 21.54 -0.76
C GLN A 166 15.57 21.10 -1.61
N ILE A 167 15.39 19.79 -1.80
CA ILE A 167 14.23 19.23 -2.51
C ILE A 167 12.93 19.55 -1.76
N ASP A 168 12.94 19.51 -0.43
CA ASP A 168 11.77 19.84 0.39
C ASP A 168 11.38 21.31 0.32
N ALA A 169 12.36 22.21 0.29
CA ALA A 169 12.12 23.63 0.09
C ALA A 169 11.45 23.89 -1.28
N VAL A 170 11.99 23.31 -2.36
CA VAL A 170 11.42 23.44 -3.71
C VAL A 170 10.01 22.84 -3.79
N ASN A 171 9.81 21.65 -3.22
CA ASN A 171 8.50 20.98 -3.25
C ASN A 171 7.45 21.69 -2.41
N SER A 172 7.84 22.32 -1.30
CA SER A 172 6.93 23.15 -0.50
C SER A 172 6.41 24.33 -1.31
N PHE A 173 7.30 25.03 -2.02
CA PHE A 173 6.94 26.10 -2.94
C PHE A 173 6.01 25.60 -4.08
N ILE A 174 6.31 24.44 -4.67
CA ILE A 174 5.48 23.81 -5.72
C ILE A 174 4.06 23.53 -5.19
N ARG A 175 3.95 22.99 -3.98
CA ARG A 175 2.64 22.68 -3.36
C ARG A 175 1.82 23.94 -3.13
N GLU A 176 2.42 24.98 -2.56
CA GLU A 176 1.76 26.27 -2.36
C GLU A 176 1.28 26.87 -3.68
N THR A 177 2.15 26.87 -4.70
CA THR A 177 1.82 27.39 -6.04
C THR A 177 0.67 26.61 -6.69
N ASN A 178 0.69 25.28 -6.61
CA ASN A 178 -0.39 24.44 -7.13
C ASN A 178 -1.71 24.63 -6.37
N MET A 179 -1.66 24.83 -5.05
CA MET A 179 -2.86 25.17 -4.26
C MET A 179 -3.49 26.48 -4.72
N LEU A 180 -2.67 27.51 -4.97
CA LEU A 180 -3.13 28.80 -5.52
C LEU A 180 -3.77 28.61 -6.90
N LEU A 181 -3.16 27.79 -7.75
CA LEU A 181 -3.70 27.42 -9.07
C LEU A 181 -4.93 26.50 -9.02
N ARG A 182 -5.37 26.08 -7.82
CA ARG A 182 -6.42 25.08 -7.59
C ARG A 182 -6.16 23.78 -8.36
N LYS A 183 -4.89 23.36 -8.42
CA LYS A 183 -4.45 22.10 -9.04
C LYS A 183 -4.04 21.11 -7.98
N TYR A 184 -4.50 19.89 -8.13
CA TYR A 184 -3.97 18.77 -7.37
C TYR A 184 -2.71 18.26 -8.08
N SER A 185 -1.59 18.22 -7.37
CA SER A 185 -0.35 17.59 -7.83
C SER A 185 -0.09 16.35 -6.97
N PRO A 186 0.26 15.20 -7.57
CA PRO A 186 0.61 14.00 -6.82
C PRO A 186 1.81 14.27 -5.90
N LYS A 187 1.68 13.91 -4.62
CA LYS A 187 2.77 14.02 -3.64
C LYS A 187 3.73 12.84 -3.77
N PHE A 188 4.43 12.77 -4.91
CA PHE A 188 5.33 11.67 -5.27
C PHE A 188 6.28 11.27 -4.12
N ASN A 189 6.77 12.26 -3.37
CA ASN A 189 7.67 12.04 -2.25
C ASN A 189 7.02 11.45 -1.01
N CYS A 190 5.79 11.85 -0.69
CA CYS A 190 5.03 11.19 0.37
C CYS A 190 4.84 9.71 0.01
N ASP A 191 4.54 9.39 -1.24
CA ASP A 191 4.36 8.00 -1.67
C ASP A 191 5.67 7.18 -1.56
N ILE A 192 6.82 7.75 -1.93
CA ILE A 192 8.13 7.10 -1.81
C ILE A 192 8.57 6.95 -0.34
N GLN A 193 8.43 8.01 0.47
CA GLN A 193 8.76 7.96 1.91
C GLN A 193 7.83 7.00 2.66
N ASN A 194 6.55 6.98 2.31
CA ASN A 194 5.58 6.06 2.90
C ASN A 194 5.82 4.61 2.43
N CYS A 195 6.45 4.40 1.28
CA CYS A 195 6.97 3.09 0.88
C CYS A 195 8.19 2.67 1.74
N ARG A 196 9.10 3.61 2.09
CA ARG A 196 10.26 3.34 2.97
C ARG A 196 9.90 3.14 4.45
N LYS A 197 8.96 3.93 5.00
CA LYS A 197 8.48 3.82 6.39
C LYS A 197 7.56 2.60 6.65
N SER A 198 7.13 1.90 5.60
CA SER A 198 6.29 0.68 5.64
C SER A 198 6.98 -0.55 6.28
N SER A 199 8.17 -0.38 6.87
CA SER A 199 8.93 -1.48 7.46
C SER A 199 8.34 -2.03 8.77
N GLY A 200 7.34 -1.37 9.38
CA GLY A 200 6.64 -1.78 10.61
C GLY A 200 5.16 -2.15 10.39
N SER A 201 4.74 -3.30 10.93
CA SER A 201 3.44 -3.97 10.67
C SER A 201 2.20 -3.12 11.00
N ILE A 202 2.22 -2.37 12.10
CA ILE A 202 1.07 -1.58 12.59
C ILE A 202 0.74 -0.41 11.66
N ASN A 203 1.76 0.16 11.01
CA ASN A 203 1.58 1.25 10.06
C ASN A 203 1.02 0.76 8.72
N LYS A 204 1.13 -0.54 8.40
CA LYS A 204 0.58 -1.09 7.14
C LYS A 204 -0.94 -1.16 7.16
N VAL A 205 -1.52 -1.72 8.23
CA VAL A 205 -2.99 -1.87 8.34
C VAL A 205 -3.69 -0.52 8.38
N SER A 206 -3.17 0.43 9.15
CA SER A 206 -3.70 1.80 9.15
C SER A 206 -3.63 2.47 7.79
N LYS A 207 -2.54 2.21 7.06
CA LYS A 207 -2.29 2.80 5.74
C LYS A 207 -3.15 2.15 4.67
N ASP A 208 -3.37 0.84 4.73
CA ASP A 208 -4.28 0.15 3.81
C ASP A 208 -5.70 0.72 3.96
N PHE A 209 -6.13 0.98 5.19
CA PHE A 209 -7.43 1.62 5.45
C PHE A 209 -7.46 3.09 5.02
N GLU A 210 -6.38 3.84 5.25
CA GLU A 210 -6.24 5.22 4.77
C GLU A 210 -6.24 5.30 3.24
N MET A 211 -5.62 4.33 2.57
CA MET A 211 -5.64 4.17 1.12
C MET A 211 -7.00 3.72 0.58
N MET A 212 -7.86 3.12 1.41
CA MET A 212 -9.22 2.70 1.03
C MET A 212 -10.26 3.80 1.26
N ASN A 213 -10.17 4.54 2.36
CA ASN A 213 -11.20 5.49 2.79
C ASN A 213 -10.75 6.97 2.78
N GLY A 214 -9.50 7.26 2.39
CA GLY A 214 -8.94 8.62 2.39
C GLY A 214 -8.68 9.22 3.79
N GLN A 215 -9.00 8.47 4.84
CA GLN A 215 -8.79 8.84 6.24
C GLN A 215 -8.15 7.66 6.99
N GLY A 216 -7.10 7.93 7.77
CA GLY A 216 -6.42 6.91 8.56
C GLY A 216 -7.32 6.34 9.66
N ILE A 217 -7.05 5.09 10.08
CA ILE A 217 -7.80 4.45 11.17
C ILE A 217 -7.69 5.32 12.44
N PRO A 218 -8.80 5.74 13.06
CA PRO A 218 -8.78 6.44 14.33
C PRO A 218 -8.10 5.63 15.44
N VAL A 219 -7.41 6.30 16.37
CA VAL A 219 -6.58 5.64 17.39
C VAL A 219 -7.38 4.65 18.25
N TYR A 220 -8.64 4.97 18.60
CA TYR A 220 -9.50 4.09 19.40
C TYR A 220 -9.74 2.73 18.74
N PHE A 221 -9.90 2.69 17.41
CA PHE A 221 -10.14 1.45 16.69
C PHE A 221 -8.89 0.58 16.64
N ARG A 222 -7.70 1.21 16.57
CA ARG A 222 -6.42 0.48 16.65
C ARG A 222 -6.23 -0.17 18.02
N ILE A 223 -6.55 0.56 19.09
CA ILE A 223 -6.50 0.01 20.45
C ILE A 223 -7.47 -1.17 20.59
N CYS A 224 -8.67 -1.04 20.01
CA CYS A 224 -9.67 -2.11 20.00
C CYS A 224 -9.14 -3.39 19.34
N ILE A 225 -8.57 -3.30 18.13
CA ILE A 225 -8.07 -4.48 17.40
C ILE A 225 -6.81 -5.07 18.03
N CYS A 226 -5.89 -4.24 18.52
CA CYS A 226 -4.59 -4.73 19.00
C CYS A 226 -4.60 -5.21 20.45
N PHE A 227 -5.49 -4.68 21.29
CA PHE A 227 -5.47 -4.97 22.73
C PHE A 227 -6.81 -5.50 23.24
N ILE A 228 -7.92 -4.83 22.91
CA ILE A 228 -9.23 -5.19 23.48
C ILE A 228 -9.71 -6.53 22.91
N ALA A 229 -9.69 -6.71 21.59
CA ALA A 229 -10.16 -7.94 20.95
C ALA A 229 -9.32 -9.17 21.36
N PRO A 230 -7.97 -9.13 21.36
CA PRO A 230 -7.17 -10.26 21.83
C PRO A 230 -7.41 -10.59 23.31
N LEU A 231 -7.53 -9.57 24.17
CA LEU A 231 -7.78 -9.76 25.59
C LEU A 231 -9.15 -10.40 25.81
N LEU A 232 -10.20 -9.87 25.15
CA LEU A 232 -11.56 -10.38 25.27
C LEU A 232 -11.66 -11.83 24.77
N LEU A 233 -11.06 -12.14 23.62
CA LEU A 233 -11.00 -13.51 23.10
C LEU A 233 -10.28 -14.45 24.07
N LEU A 234 -9.18 -14.01 24.68
CA LEU A 234 -8.45 -14.78 25.68
C LEU A 234 -9.29 -15.02 26.94
N THR A 235 -10.01 -14.00 27.43
CA THR A 235 -10.88 -14.13 28.60
C THR A 235 -12.01 -15.13 28.34
N ILE A 236 -12.68 -15.06 27.20
CA ILE A 236 -13.74 -16.02 26.83
C ILE A 236 -13.16 -17.43 26.72
N PHE A 237 -11.99 -17.59 26.10
CA PHE A 237 -11.34 -18.89 25.97
C PHE A 237 -11.01 -19.52 27.34
N ILE A 238 -10.38 -18.76 28.25
CA ILE A 238 -10.06 -19.24 29.60
C ILE A 238 -11.35 -19.56 30.38
N SER A 239 -12.35 -18.69 30.31
CA SER A 239 -13.65 -18.93 30.95
C SER A 239 -14.33 -20.20 30.41
N GLY A 240 -14.23 -20.46 29.11
CA GLY A 240 -14.73 -21.67 28.47
C GLY A 240 -14.00 -22.94 28.93
N MET A 241 -12.68 -22.87 29.09
CA MET A 241 -11.88 -23.98 29.62
C MET A 241 -12.20 -24.31 31.08
N VAL A 242 -12.36 -23.29 31.92
CA VAL A 242 -12.70 -23.47 33.35
C VAL A 242 -14.13 -24.00 33.53
N SER A 243 -15.05 -23.57 32.67
CA SER A 243 -16.46 -23.98 32.74
C SER A 243 -16.76 -25.25 31.93
N TYR A 244 -15.75 -25.90 31.36
CA TYR A 244 -15.93 -27.08 30.52
C TYR A 244 -16.50 -28.23 31.36
N LYS A 245 -17.67 -28.73 30.93
CA LYS A 245 -18.26 -29.98 31.42
C LYS A 245 -18.42 -30.92 30.23
N ALA A 246 -18.24 -32.22 30.45
CA ALA A 246 -18.46 -33.20 29.40
C ALA A 246 -19.88 -33.03 28.82
N PRO A 247 -20.02 -33.04 27.48
CA PRO A 247 -21.34 -32.90 26.86
C PRO A 247 -22.24 -34.05 27.35
N THR A 248 -23.48 -33.72 27.68
CA THR A 248 -24.52 -34.64 28.13
C THR A 248 -25.82 -34.27 27.42
N HIS A 249 -26.66 -35.25 27.12
CA HIS A 249 -27.97 -35.01 26.50
C HIS A 249 -29.04 -35.70 27.35
N GLY A 250 -29.80 -34.91 28.12
CA GLY A 250 -30.65 -35.47 29.19
C GLY A 250 -29.79 -36.23 30.20
N ASP A 251 -30.12 -37.50 30.44
CA ASP A 251 -29.35 -38.40 31.31
C ASP A 251 -28.22 -39.16 30.58
N TYR A 252 -28.11 -39.01 29.25
CA TYR A 252 -27.12 -39.71 28.45
C TYR A 252 -25.72 -39.06 28.57
N GLN A 253 -24.75 -39.86 29.01
CA GLN A 253 -23.33 -39.47 29.03
C GLN A 253 -22.60 -39.98 27.80
N TYR A 254 -22.01 -39.06 27.03
CA TYR A 254 -21.24 -39.44 25.85
C TYR A 254 -19.98 -40.23 26.24
N PRO A 255 -19.65 -41.32 25.50
CA PRO A 255 -18.43 -42.07 25.76
C PRO A 255 -17.20 -41.21 25.49
N ASN A 256 -16.12 -41.45 26.24
CA ASN A 256 -14.86 -40.70 26.13
C ASN A 256 -14.29 -40.67 24.70
N ALA A 257 -14.53 -41.71 23.90
CA ALA A 257 -14.13 -41.77 22.50
C ALA A 257 -14.84 -40.71 21.63
N ALA A 258 -16.14 -40.46 21.87
CA ALA A 258 -16.90 -39.44 21.15
C ALA A 258 -16.44 -38.03 21.54
N ILE A 259 -16.13 -37.82 22.83
CA ILE A 259 -15.59 -36.55 23.33
C ILE A 259 -14.21 -36.27 22.72
N ALA A 260 -13.32 -37.26 22.69
CA ALA A 260 -12.00 -37.15 22.06
C ALA A 260 -12.10 -36.83 20.56
N PHE A 261 -13.03 -37.45 19.85
CA PHE A 261 -13.29 -37.17 18.44
C PHE A 261 -13.75 -35.72 18.23
N GLY A 262 -14.60 -35.19 19.09
CA GLY A 262 -15.03 -33.79 19.06
C GLY A 262 -13.86 -32.81 19.21
N PHE A 263 -12.94 -33.08 20.12
CA PHE A 263 -11.73 -32.25 20.27
C PHE A 263 -10.82 -32.30 19.04
N ILE A 264 -10.59 -33.49 18.47
CA ILE A 264 -9.79 -33.65 17.25
C ILE A 264 -10.40 -32.84 16.10
N LEU A 265 -11.72 -32.91 15.94
CA LEU A 265 -12.43 -32.16 14.91
C LEU A 265 -12.33 -30.64 15.12
N SER A 266 -12.38 -30.18 16.38
CA SER A 266 -12.24 -28.76 16.73
C SER A 266 -10.84 -28.20 16.49
N LEU A 267 -9.80 -29.03 16.64
CA LEU A 267 -8.39 -28.63 16.45
C LEU A 267 -7.92 -28.73 15.00
N LEU A 268 -8.57 -29.55 14.17
CA LEU A 268 -8.24 -29.73 12.76
C LEU A 268 -8.05 -28.42 11.97
N PRO A 269 -8.94 -27.40 12.07
CA PRO A 269 -8.75 -26.13 11.36
C PRO A 269 -7.59 -25.27 11.90
N LEU A 270 -7.03 -25.58 13.09
CA LEU A 270 -5.88 -24.87 13.65
C LEU A 270 -4.54 -25.44 13.17
N ILE A 271 -4.48 -26.70 12.72
CA ILE A 271 -3.25 -27.40 12.28
C ILE A 271 -2.50 -26.69 11.14
N PRO A 272 -3.13 -26.06 10.13
CA PRO A 272 -2.42 -25.36 9.07
C PRO A 272 -1.54 -24.20 9.58
N ILE A 273 -1.93 -23.54 10.68
CA ILE A 273 -1.21 -22.38 11.21
C ILE A 273 0.24 -22.72 11.59
N PRO A 274 0.52 -23.71 12.49
CA PRO A 274 1.88 -24.07 12.85
C PRO A 274 2.67 -24.74 11.71
N VAL A 275 2.01 -25.53 10.84
CA VAL A 275 2.68 -26.22 9.72
C VAL A 275 3.32 -25.21 8.76
N PHE A 276 2.56 -24.18 8.37
CA PHE A 276 3.06 -23.14 7.48
C PHE A 276 4.03 -22.18 8.20
N ALA A 277 3.83 -21.92 9.50
CA ALA A 277 4.80 -21.13 10.28
C ALA A 277 6.18 -21.79 10.31
N ILE A 278 6.26 -23.11 10.57
CA ILE A 278 7.52 -23.86 10.58
C ILE A 278 8.14 -23.90 9.17
N ARG A 279 7.31 -24.10 8.13
CA ARG A 279 7.76 -24.07 6.73
C ARG A 279 8.37 -22.72 6.36
N SER A 280 7.73 -21.61 6.75
CA SER A 280 8.22 -20.25 6.52
C SER A 280 9.58 -20.02 7.18
N ILE A 281 9.74 -20.47 8.42
CA ILE A 281 11.01 -20.36 9.17
C ILE A 281 12.13 -21.18 8.51
N LYS A 282 11.84 -22.40 8.04
CA LYS A 282 12.84 -23.29 7.41
C LYS A 282 13.27 -22.81 6.02
N ASN A 283 12.36 -22.20 5.27
CA ASN A 283 12.61 -21.78 3.90
C ASN A 283 13.18 -20.36 3.80
N ALA A 284 13.20 -19.59 4.89
CA ALA A 284 13.71 -18.22 4.89
C ALA A 284 15.24 -18.20 4.72
N PRO A 285 15.79 -17.73 3.58
CA PRO A 285 17.20 -17.43 3.48
C PRO A 285 17.51 -16.26 4.41
N GLY A 286 18.58 -16.39 5.21
CA GLY A 286 18.91 -15.48 6.28
C GLY A 286 18.72 -14.00 5.91
N HIS A 287 17.92 -13.31 6.72
CA HIS A 287 17.75 -11.86 6.86
C HIS A 287 16.54 -11.10 6.28
N THR A 288 15.58 -11.66 5.53
CA THR A 288 14.38 -10.84 5.17
C THR A 288 13.05 -11.61 5.19
N PHE A 289 12.36 -11.56 6.34
CA PHE A 289 11.01 -12.12 6.60
C PHE A 289 9.83 -11.43 5.88
N LYS A 290 10.02 -10.70 4.78
CA LYS A 290 9.02 -9.69 4.35
C LYS A 290 8.21 -10.00 3.11
N GLU A 291 8.72 -10.76 2.14
CA GLU A 291 8.03 -10.91 0.84
C GLU A 291 7.42 -12.31 0.67
N ASP A 292 8.16 -13.38 0.95
CA ASP A 292 7.67 -14.77 0.81
C ASP A 292 6.55 -15.12 1.82
N THR A 293 6.55 -14.47 2.98
CA THR A 293 5.64 -14.77 4.08
C THR A 293 4.17 -14.43 3.76
N GLN A 294 3.88 -13.41 2.93
CA GLN A 294 2.49 -13.00 2.66
C GLN A 294 1.70 -14.03 1.84
N GLU A 295 2.35 -14.70 0.88
CA GLU A 295 1.70 -15.72 0.06
C GLU A 295 1.41 -16.98 0.86
N GLU A 296 2.33 -17.36 1.74
CA GLU A 296 2.17 -18.50 2.65
C GLU A 296 1.00 -18.29 3.62
N TRP A 297 0.89 -17.11 4.24
CA TRP A 297 -0.25 -16.79 5.12
C TRP A 297 -1.58 -16.74 4.37
N ARG A 298 -1.61 -16.24 3.14
CA ARG A 298 -2.81 -16.27 2.29
C ARG A 298 -3.29 -17.71 2.07
N ASN A 299 -2.38 -18.63 1.82
CA ASN A 299 -2.71 -20.05 1.66
C ASN A 299 -3.23 -20.67 2.97
N VAL A 300 -2.65 -20.31 4.13
CA VAL A 300 -3.17 -20.73 5.45
C VAL A 300 -4.62 -20.29 5.62
N PHE A 301 -4.94 -19.02 5.34
CA PHE A 301 -6.30 -18.51 5.47
C PHE A 301 -7.29 -19.23 4.55
N TYR A 302 -6.91 -19.54 3.30
CA TYR A 302 -7.78 -20.29 2.39
C TYR A 302 -8.01 -21.73 2.86
N VAL A 303 -6.97 -22.41 3.33
CA VAL A 303 -7.10 -23.77 3.86
C VAL A 303 -8.00 -23.78 5.10
N CYS A 304 -7.76 -22.87 6.06
CA CYS A 304 -8.61 -22.73 7.24
C CYS A 304 -10.06 -22.38 6.86
N ALA A 305 -10.28 -21.44 5.92
CA ALA A 305 -11.61 -21.08 5.46
C ALA A 305 -12.32 -22.26 4.79
N ALA A 306 -11.63 -23.05 3.97
CA ALA A 306 -12.19 -24.25 3.34
C ALA A 306 -12.65 -25.29 4.39
N PHE A 307 -11.84 -25.54 5.43
CA PHE A 307 -12.23 -26.42 6.53
C PHE A 307 -13.42 -25.88 7.32
N ASN A 308 -13.48 -24.57 7.57
CA ASN A 308 -14.62 -23.95 8.26
C ASN A 308 -15.90 -24.02 7.43
N VAL A 309 -15.83 -23.73 6.12
CA VAL A 309 -16.99 -23.84 5.21
C VAL A 309 -17.45 -25.29 5.10
N LEU A 310 -16.52 -26.24 4.96
CA LEU A 310 -16.84 -27.66 4.98
C LEU A 310 -17.52 -28.07 6.29
N GLY A 311 -17.00 -27.61 7.43
CA GLY A 311 -17.60 -27.83 8.75
C GLY A 311 -19.02 -27.26 8.86
N ILE A 312 -19.25 -26.05 8.34
CA ILE A 312 -20.59 -25.44 8.28
C ILE A 312 -21.53 -26.23 7.37
N LEU A 313 -21.06 -26.73 6.22
CA LEU A 313 -21.86 -27.55 5.32
C LEU A 313 -22.22 -28.89 5.95
N VAL A 314 -21.26 -29.56 6.58
CA VAL A 314 -21.50 -30.81 7.32
C VAL A 314 -22.48 -30.53 8.47
N TYR A 315 -22.24 -29.51 9.27
CA TYR A 315 -23.17 -29.14 10.34
C TYR A 315 -24.56 -28.80 9.78
N GLY A 316 -24.67 -28.04 8.70
CA GLY A 316 -25.96 -27.70 8.08
C GLY A 316 -26.71 -28.93 7.55
N CYS A 317 -26.01 -29.89 6.97
CA CYS A 317 -26.61 -31.13 6.45
C CYS A 317 -26.99 -32.12 7.57
N PHE A 318 -26.20 -32.20 8.64
CA PHE A 318 -26.31 -33.24 9.67
C PHE A 318 -26.81 -32.73 11.03
N SER A 319 -27.02 -31.42 11.23
CA SER A 319 -27.52 -30.84 12.50
C SER A 319 -29.01 -31.06 12.75
N ARG A 320 -29.69 -31.88 11.94
CA ARG A 320 -31.05 -32.32 12.29
C ARG A 320 -30.99 -33.15 13.56
N GLY A 321 -31.32 -32.50 14.68
CA GLY A 321 -31.39 -33.06 16.01
C GLY A 321 -32.62 -33.94 16.21
N GLU A 322 -32.75 -35.01 15.44
CA GLU A 322 -33.64 -36.12 15.81
C GLU A 322 -32.86 -37.11 16.66
N ILE A 323 -33.34 -37.32 17.89
CA ILE A 323 -32.79 -38.29 18.84
C ILE A 323 -32.73 -39.64 18.12
N GLN A 324 -31.52 -40.18 18.02
CA GLN A 324 -31.30 -41.45 17.34
C GLN A 324 -31.97 -42.57 18.14
N ASN A 325 -32.53 -43.56 17.45
CA ASN A 325 -33.39 -44.57 18.09
C ASN A 325 -32.69 -45.33 19.24
N TRP A 326 -31.37 -45.50 19.16
CA TRP A 326 -30.57 -46.13 20.22
C TRP A 326 -30.52 -45.32 21.54
N ALA A 327 -30.85 -44.03 21.52
CA ALA A 327 -30.96 -43.19 22.72
C ALA A 327 -32.40 -43.11 23.27
N LYS A 328 -33.41 -43.47 22.46
CA LYS A 328 -34.81 -43.56 22.90
C LYS A 328 -35.05 -44.77 23.81
N ASP A 329 -34.28 -45.84 23.60
CA ASP A 329 -34.43 -47.08 24.35
C ASP A 329 -34.11 -46.91 25.85
N GLU A 330 -33.25 -45.95 26.22
CA GLU A 330 -32.94 -45.67 27.63
C GLU A 330 -34.04 -44.84 28.33
N GLU A 331 -34.63 -43.83 27.67
CA GLU A 331 -35.78 -43.09 28.22
C GLU A 331 -36.98 -44.03 28.48
N ILE A 332 -37.26 -44.95 27.56
CA ILE A 332 -38.33 -45.94 27.71
C ILE A 332 -38.06 -46.91 28.88
N VAL A 333 -36.78 -47.21 29.17
CA VAL A 333 -36.39 -48.05 30.32
C VAL A 333 -36.55 -47.31 31.64
N ILE A 334 -36.18 -46.03 31.69
CA ILE A 334 -36.32 -45.16 32.87
C ILE A 334 -37.81 -44.90 33.17
N GLU A 335 -38.62 -44.62 32.14
CA GLU A 335 -40.06 -44.41 32.27
C GLU A 335 -40.77 -45.69 32.76
N LYS A 336 -40.41 -46.86 32.21
CA LYS A 336 -40.90 -48.17 32.69
C LYS A 336 -40.43 -48.54 34.09
N GLN A 337 -39.32 -47.99 34.59
CA GLN A 337 -38.85 -48.22 35.96
C GLN A 337 -39.58 -47.30 36.95
N ASN A 338 -39.82 -46.03 36.60
CA ASN A 338 -40.59 -45.11 37.45
C ASN A 338 -42.05 -45.55 37.60
N ASP A 339 -42.69 -45.98 36.52
CA ASP A 339 -44.08 -46.46 36.53
C ASP A 339 -44.24 -47.74 37.40
N LYS A 340 -43.23 -48.63 37.38
CA LYS A 340 -43.17 -49.82 38.27
C LYS A 340 -42.94 -49.49 39.75
N THR A 341 -42.38 -48.32 40.04
CA THR A 341 -42.08 -47.89 41.42
C THR A 341 -43.28 -47.17 42.04
N GLU A 342 -44.06 -46.44 41.24
CA GLU A 342 -45.33 -45.82 41.68
C GLU A 342 -46.45 -46.85 41.89
N THR A 343 -46.46 -47.97 41.16
CA THR A 343 -47.46 -49.05 41.34
C THR A 343 -47.19 -49.93 42.58
N LYS A 344 -46.13 -49.66 43.37
CA LYS A 344 -45.72 -50.46 44.56
C LYS A 344 -45.82 -49.70 45.90
N LEU A 345 -46.30 -48.45 45.89
CA LEU A 345 -46.77 -47.72 47.07
C LEU A 345 -48.29 -47.81 47.15
#